data_AF-A0A7K4CN66-F1
#
_entry.id   AF-A0A7K4CN66-F1
#
_cell.length_a   1.000
_cell.length_b   1.000
_cell.length_c   1.000
_cell.angle_alpha   90.00
_cell.angle_beta   90.00
_cell.angle_gamma   90.00
#
_symmetry.space_group_name_H-M   'P 1'
#
loop_
_entity.id
_entity.type
_entity.pdbx_description
1 polymer ?
#
loop_
_entity_poly.entity_id
_entity_poly.type
_entity_poly.pdbx_seq_one_letter_code
_entity_poly.pdbx_strand_id
1 'polypeptide(L)'
;MSEKHKKHPCIQELVQTFISRQWKVYTSDTVARYRNVLNEWQSFLEGWAWEGLEKYKPEAQEYAKNSRYKTYCTIFSADMVVYSVWYFLGTDIEVDYGVSGAKYAAMVLGKLAAWLRDEDYISDEDHDSIRREIKDFRARLNN
;
A
#
# COMPACT_ATOMS: atom_id res chain seq x y z
N MET A 1 0.20 7.63 29.36
CA MET A 1 -0.24 6.90 28.14
C MET A 1 -0.49 7.95 27.07
N SER A 2 0.40 8.06 26.08
CA SER A 2 0.49 9.20 25.16
C SER A 2 -0.64 9.26 24.13
N GLU A 3 -1.07 10.47 23.79
CA GLU A 3 -2.02 10.91 22.76
C GLU A 3 -1.69 10.49 21.30
N LYS A 4 -1.21 9.25 21.06
CA LYS A 4 -0.81 8.77 19.71
C LYS A 4 -1.86 7.90 19.00
N HIS A 5 -3.12 7.94 19.44
CA HIS A 5 -4.24 7.28 18.76
C HIS A 5 -5.35 8.29 18.41
N LYS A 6 -4.98 9.42 17.78
CA LYS A 6 -5.88 9.93 16.74
C LYS A 6 -6.10 8.76 15.78
N LYS A 7 -7.35 8.33 15.58
CA LYS A 7 -7.70 7.28 14.64
C LYS A 7 -7.18 7.67 13.26
N HIS A 8 -5.97 7.24 12.93
CA HIS A 8 -5.47 7.35 11.57
C HIS A 8 -6.40 6.51 10.69
N PRO A 9 -6.84 7.04 9.54
CA PRO A 9 -7.69 6.28 8.64
C PRO A 9 -7.02 4.96 8.27
N CYS A 10 -7.82 3.89 8.19
CA CYS A 10 -7.29 2.60 7.78
C CYS A 10 -6.91 2.61 6.29
N ILE A 11 -6.13 1.62 5.85
CA ILE A 11 -5.69 1.48 4.45
C ILE A 11 -6.88 1.56 3.48
N GLN A 12 -8.02 0.95 3.84
CA GLN A 12 -9.23 1.03 3.02
C GLN A 12 -9.74 2.47 2.84
N GLU A 13 -9.82 3.24 3.92
CA GLU A 13 -10.25 4.64 3.90
C GLU A 13 -9.24 5.54 3.16
N LEU A 14 -7.95 5.29 3.34
CA LEU A 14 -6.86 5.98 2.65
C LEU A 14 -6.95 5.76 1.13
N VAL A 15 -7.11 4.52 0.68
CA VAL A 15 -7.25 4.17 -0.74
C VAL A 15 -8.49 4.82 -1.35
N GLN A 16 -9.64 4.77 -0.66
CA GLN A 16 -10.86 5.42 -1.13
C GLN A 16 -10.68 6.94 -1.27
N THR A 17 -10.04 7.56 -0.29
CA THR A 17 -9.75 9.01 -0.31
C THR A 17 -8.81 9.36 -1.45
N PHE A 18 -7.73 8.60 -1.62
CA PHE A 18 -6.77 8.78 -2.71
C PHE A 18 -7.46 8.71 -4.08
N ILE A 19 -8.27 7.68 -4.32
CA ILE A 19 -9.02 7.52 -5.58
C ILE A 19 -9.96 8.70 -5.82
N SER A 20 -10.70 9.13 -4.79
CA SER A 20 -11.59 10.29 -4.87
C SER A 20 -10.84 11.58 -5.24
N ARG A 21 -9.59 11.73 -4.80
CA ARG A 21 -8.72 12.85 -5.19
C ARG A 21 -8.28 12.76 -6.65
N GLN A 22 -8.01 11.56 -7.16
CA GLN A 22 -7.54 11.37 -8.54
C GLN A 22 -8.59 11.79 -9.58
N TRP A 23 -9.88 11.69 -9.27
CA TRP A 23 -10.96 12.17 -10.14
C TRP A 23 -10.90 13.68 -10.46
N LYS A 24 -10.19 14.47 -9.66
CA LYS A 24 -10.00 15.91 -9.91
C LYS A 24 -8.92 16.20 -10.95
N VAL A 25 -8.08 15.21 -11.26
CA VAL A 25 -6.85 15.39 -12.05
C VAL A 25 -6.85 14.52 -13.31
N TYR A 26 -7.48 13.34 -13.26
CA TYR A 26 -7.39 12.33 -14.31
C TYR A 26 -8.76 11.97 -14.90
N THR A 27 -8.70 11.37 -16.09
CA THR A 27 -9.89 10.82 -16.78
C THR A 27 -10.47 9.63 -16.02
N SER A 28 -11.76 9.33 -16.27
CA SER A 28 -12.46 8.17 -15.70
C SER A 28 -11.70 6.88 -15.90
N ASP A 29 -11.15 6.67 -17.09
CA ASP A 29 -10.47 5.43 -17.47
C ASP A 29 -9.16 5.28 -16.70
N THR A 30 -8.43 6.37 -16.52
CA THR A 30 -7.20 6.38 -15.72
C THR A 30 -7.51 6.05 -14.27
N VAL A 31 -8.56 6.68 -13.70
CA VAL A 31 -8.95 6.42 -12.31
C VAL A 31 -9.47 4.99 -12.12
N ALA A 32 -10.21 4.45 -13.09
CA ALA A 32 -10.66 3.06 -13.08
C ALA A 32 -9.46 2.09 -13.06
N ARG A 33 -8.43 2.35 -13.86
CA ARG A 33 -7.20 1.55 -13.84
C ARG A 33 -6.45 1.66 -12.52
N TYR A 34 -6.39 2.84 -11.91
CA TYR A 34 -5.77 3.03 -10.59
C TYR A 34 -6.53 2.24 -9.54
N ARG A 35 -7.86 2.29 -9.58
CA ARG A 35 -8.73 1.53 -8.68
C ARG A 35 -8.50 0.03 -8.81
N ASN A 36 -8.37 -0.49 -10.03
CA ASN A 36 -8.13 -1.92 -10.24
C ASN A 36 -6.83 -2.37 -9.57
N VAL A 37 -5.72 -1.66 -9.81
CA VAL A 37 -4.43 -1.94 -9.15
C VAL A 37 -4.55 -1.90 -7.63
N LEU A 38 -5.23 -0.88 -7.09
CA LEU A 38 -5.34 -0.72 -5.64
C LEU A 38 -6.24 -1.78 -5.01
N ASN A 39 -7.29 -2.23 -5.71
CA ASN A 39 -8.12 -3.35 -5.27
C ASN A 39 -7.34 -4.67 -5.27
N GLU A 40 -6.53 -4.91 -6.30
CA GLU A 40 -5.65 -6.08 -6.39
C GLU A 40 -4.62 -6.08 -5.27
N TRP A 41 -3.95 -4.95 -5.04
CA TRP A 41 -3.02 -4.78 -3.94
C TRP A 41 -3.72 -5.02 -2.58
N GLN A 42 -4.88 -4.43 -2.34
CA GLN A 42 -5.66 -4.69 -1.12
C GLN A 42 -6.01 -6.17 -0.96
N SER A 43 -6.40 -6.84 -2.04
CA SER A 43 -6.71 -8.27 -2.02
C SER A 43 -5.48 -9.11 -1.67
N PHE A 44 -4.31 -8.73 -2.17
CA PHE A 44 -3.03 -9.32 -1.77
C PHE A 44 -2.76 -9.12 -0.27
N LEU A 45 -3.05 -7.95 0.29
CA LEU A 45 -2.87 -7.70 1.73
C LEU A 45 -3.79 -8.57 2.59
N GLU A 46 -5.02 -8.78 2.16
CA GLU A 46 -5.96 -9.62 2.89
C GLU A 46 -5.55 -11.10 2.95
N GLY A 47 -4.76 -11.58 1.99
CA GLY A 47 -4.22 -12.93 1.99
C GLY A 47 -2.83 -13.00 2.61
N TRP A 48 -1.85 -12.39 1.94
CA TRP A 48 -0.43 -12.65 2.15
C TRP A 48 0.23 -11.75 3.19
N ALA A 49 -0.29 -10.53 3.41
CA ALA A 49 0.37 -9.60 4.33
C ALA A 49 0.29 -10.07 5.79
N TRP A 50 -0.69 -10.92 6.13
CA TRP A 50 -0.79 -11.59 7.43
C TRP A 50 0.40 -12.48 7.75
N GLU A 51 0.90 -13.24 6.78
CA GLU A 51 2.09 -14.09 6.96
C GLU A 51 3.34 -13.25 7.24
N GLY A 52 3.41 -12.08 6.61
CA GLY A 52 4.46 -11.11 6.86
C GLY A 52 4.46 -10.54 8.28
N LEU A 53 3.29 -10.35 8.90
CA LEU A 53 3.19 -9.78 10.24
C LEU A 53 3.87 -10.66 11.29
N GLU A 54 3.62 -11.96 11.26
CA GLU A 54 4.20 -12.90 12.23
C GLU A 54 5.72 -12.86 12.20
N LYS A 55 6.31 -12.73 11.00
CA LYS A 55 7.75 -12.75 10.80
C LYS A 55 8.44 -11.42 11.07
N TYR A 56 7.81 -10.30 10.72
CA TYR A 56 8.49 -9.00 10.68
C TYR A 56 7.88 -7.93 11.60
N LYS A 57 6.64 -8.11 12.08
CA LYS A 57 5.94 -7.19 13.00
C LYS A 57 5.03 -7.96 13.99
N PRO A 58 5.59 -8.77 14.89
CA PRO A 58 4.82 -9.64 15.79
C PRO A 58 3.87 -8.84 16.70
N GLU A 59 4.20 -7.60 17.06
CA GLU A 59 3.32 -6.71 17.81
C GLU A 59 2.05 -6.31 17.03
N ALA A 60 2.16 -6.14 15.71
CA ALA A 60 1.02 -5.86 14.84
C ALA A 60 0.12 -7.08 14.69
N GLN A 61 0.70 -8.28 14.68
CA GLN A 61 -0.05 -9.54 14.69
C GLN A 61 -0.90 -9.70 15.97
N GLU A 62 -0.33 -9.37 17.13
CA GLU A 62 -1.06 -9.44 18.40
C GLU A 62 -2.19 -8.40 18.47
N TYR A 63 -1.94 -7.17 17.99
CA TYR A 63 -2.99 -6.15 17.86
C TYR A 63 -4.16 -6.66 16.98
N ALA A 64 -3.84 -7.26 15.85
CA ALA A 64 -4.83 -7.72 14.91
C ALA A 64 -5.68 -8.91 15.41
N LYS A 65 -5.09 -9.86 16.15
CA LYS A 65 -5.84 -10.94 16.84
C LYS A 65 -6.90 -10.40 17.80
N ASN A 66 -6.61 -9.26 18.43
CA ASN A 66 -7.49 -8.60 19.39
C ASN A 66 -8.41 -7.54 18.74
N SER A 67 -8.36 -7.37 17.41
CA SER A 67 -9.16 -6.38 16.70
C SER A 67 -10.60 -6.85 16.49
N ARG A 68 -11.55 -5.91 16.61
CA ARG A 68 -12.97 -6.13 16.26
C ARG A 68 -13.19 -6.22 14.74
N TYR A 69 -12.27 -5.67 13.96
CA TYR A 69 -12.29 -5.72 12.49
C TYR A 69 -11.57 -6.97 12.00
N LYS A 70 -12.03 -7.54 10.89
CA LYS A 70 -11.60 -8.88 10.44
C LYS A 70 -10.62 -8.87 9.27
N THR A 71 -10.33 -7.71 8.67
CA THR A 71 -9.56 -7.61 7.43
C THR A 71 -8.36 -6.70 7.62
N TYR A 72 -7.22 -7.05 7.03
CA TYR A 72 -5.96 -6.34 7.15
C TYR A 72 -6.12 -4.84 6.85
N CYS A 73 -6.78 -4.52 5.74
CA CYS A 73 -6.95 -3.15 5.27
C CYS A 73 -7.89 -2.30 6.15
N THR A 74 -8.68 -2.93 7.03
CA THR A 74 -9.54 -2.23 8.00
C THR A 74 -8.91 -2.09 9.38
N ILE A 75 -7.88 -2.89 9.66
CA ILE A 75 -7.16 -2.90 10.94
C ILE A 75 -6.00 -1.90 10.91
N PHE A 76 -5.25 -1.89 9.81
CA PHE A 76 -3.99 -1.17 9.71
C PHE A 76 -4.10 0.16 8.97
N SER A 77 -3.14 1.04 9.21
CA SER A 77 -3.12 2.42 8.70
C SER A 77 -1.94 2.69 7.76
N ALA A 78 -1.60 3.96 7.55
CA ALA A 78 -0.56 4.40 6.63
C ALA A 78 0.83 3.81 6.93
N ASP A 79 1.14 3.56 8.19
CA ASP A 79 2.39 2.93 8.63
C ASP A 79 2.61 1.53 8.02
N MET A 80 1.53 0.80 7.79
CA MET A 80 1.57 -0.53 7.17
C MET A 80 1.57 -0.47 5.65
N VAL A 81 1.31 0.70 5.04
CA VAL A 81 1.44 0.88 3.58
C VAL A 81 2.89 0.73 3.14
N VAL A 82 3.85 1.29 3.88
CA VAL A 82 5.28 1.18 3.60
C VAL A 82 5.72 -0.28 3.54
N TYR A 83 5.39 -1.02 4.60
CA TYR A 83 5.71 -2.43 4.73
C TYR A 83 5.06 -3.28 3.63
N SER A 84 3.79 -3.02 3.35
CA SER A 84 3.03 -3.79 2.36
C SER A 84 3.43 -3.51 0.92
N VAL A 85 3.91 -2.30 0.60
CA VAL A 85 4.47 -2.01 -0.73
C VAL A 85 5.77 -2.80 -0.94
N TRP A 86 6.67 -2.83 0.05
CA TRP A 86 7.87 -3.66 -0.03
C TRP A 86 7.51 -5.13 -0.26
N TYR A 87 6.57 -5.65 0.53
CA TYR A 87 6.17 -7.06 0.42
C TYR A 87 5.52 -7.37 -0.93
N PHE A 88 4.62 -6.51 -1.42
CA PHE A 88 3.96 -6.69 -2.72
C PHE A 88 4.92 -6.58 -3.91
N LEU A 89 5.90 -5.68 -3.88
CA LEU A 89 6.89 -5.55 -4.96
C LEU A 89 8.02 -6.60 -4.85
N GLY A 90 8.17 -7.22 -3.68
CA GLY A 90 9.10 -8.32 -3.44
C GLY A 90 8.62 -9.67 -3.96
N THR A 91 7.36 -9.80 -4.37
CA THR A 91 6.84 -11.02 -5.00
C THR A 91 6.96 -10.96 -6.53
N ASP A 92 6.68 -12.08 -7.20
CA ASP A 92 6.70 -12.23 -8.65
C ASP A 92 5.40 -11.71 -9.30
N ILE A 93 4.96 -10.49 -8.96
CA ILE A 93 3.70 -9.91 -9.48
C ILE A 93 3.70 -9.80 -11.01
N GLU A 94 4.86 -9.80 -11.66
CA GLU A 94 4.98 -9.86 -13.12
C GLU A 94 4.45 -11.16 -13.73
N VAL A 95 4.37 -12.26 -12.97
CA VAL A 95 3.75 -13.52 -13.41
C VAL A 95 2.25 -13.33 -13.61
N ASP A 96 1.61 -12.59 -12.70
CA ASP A 96 0.15 -12.38 -12.72
C ASP A 96 -0.26 -11.22 -13.64
N TYR A 97 0.55 -10.15 -13.70
CA TYR A 97 0.20 -8.89 -14.38
C TYR A 97 1.01 -8.61 -15.66
N GLY A 98 2.02 -9.43 -15.94
CA GLY A 98 3.04 -9.12 -16.94
C GLY A 98 3.93 -7.94 -16.54
N VAL A 99 5.08 -7.79 -17.21
CA VAL A 99 6.06 -6.72 -16.91
C VAL A 99 5.45 -5.32 -16.98
N SER A 100 4.61 -5.05 -17.99
CA SER A 100 3.96 -3.74 -18.15
C SER A 100 2.92 -3.47 -17.05
N GLY A 101 2.15 -4.48 -16.66
CA GLY A 101 1.18 -4.37 -15.56
C GLY A 101 1.88 -4.15 -14.22
N ALA A 102 2.92 -4.91 -13.95
CA ALA A 102 3.76 -4.78 -12.76
C ALA A 102 4.40 -3.38 -12.64
N LYS A 103 4.97 -2.84 -13.73
CA LYS A 103 5.50 -1.46 -13.76
C LYS A 103 4.43 -0.42 -13.47
N TYR A 104 3.22 -0.65 -13.98
CA TYR A 104 2.07 0.22 -13.74
C TYR A 104 1.60 0.14 -12.29
N ALA A 105 1.56 -1.04 -11.69
CA ALA A 105 1.23 -1.23 -10.29
C ALA A 105 2.20 -0.47 -9.37
N ALA A 106 3.51 -0.63 -9.60
CA ALA A 106 4.54 0.10 -8.87
C ALA A 106 4.42 1.63 -9.04
N MET A 107 4.00 2.12 -10.22
CA MET A 107 3.72 3.54 -10.43
C MET A 107 2.57 4.03 -9.55
N VAL A 108 1.45 3.31 -9.52
CA VAL A 108 0.26 3.69 -8.76
C VAL A 108 0.56 3.69 -7.26
N LEU A 109 1.25 2.66 -6.76
CA LEU A 109 1.69 2.60 -5.35
C LEU A 109 2.64 3.74 -4.99
N GLY A 110 3.54 4.13 -5.91
CA GLY A 110 4.39 5.31 -5.72
C GLY A 110 3.60 6.62 -5.64
N LYS A 111 2.52 6.76 -6.41
CA LYS A 111 1.62 7.91 -6.33
C LYS A 111 0.82 7.93 -5.03
N LEU A 112 0.37 6.76 -4.55
CA LEU A 112 -0.28 6.64 -3.26
C LEU A 112 0.68 7.07 -2.13
N ALA A 113 1.93 6.58 -2.14
CA ALA A 113 2.95 6.96 -1.16
C ALA A 113 3.25 8.46 -1.16
N ALA A 114 3.40 9.06 -2.34
CA ALA A 114 3.62 10.51 -2.45
C ALA A 114 2.45 11.30 -1.86
N TRP A 115 1.21 10.89 -2.15
CA TRP A 115 0.01 11.52 -1.56
C TRP A 115 -0.04 11.33 -0.03
N LEU A 116 0.29 10.15 0.49
CA LEU A 116 0.33 9.90 1.93
C LEU A 116 1.33 10.82 2.64
N ARG A 117 2.50 11.05 2.04
CA ARG A 117 3.49 12.00 2.56
C ARG A 117 2.95 13.43 2.51
N ASP A 118 2.36 13.84 1.40
CA ASP A 118 1.84 15.21 1.23
C ASP A 118 0.73 15.55 2.23
N GLU A 119 -0.03 14.56 2.68
CA GLU A 119 -1.07 14.69 3.71
C GLU A 119 -0.56 14.36 5.13
N ASP A 120 0.75 14.24 5.33
CA ASP A 120 1.41 13.99 6.63
C ASP A 120 0.98 12.66 7.29
N TYR A 121 0.62 11.66 6.49
CA TYR A 121 0.31 10.30 6.97
C TYR A 121 1.55 9.41 7.12
N ILE A 122 2.61 9.67 6.36
CA ILE A 122 3.91 8.97 6.47
C ILE A 122 5.04 9.99 6.46
N SER A 123 6.18 9.61 7.03
CA SER A 123 7.37 10.46 7.05
C SER A 123 8.05 10.57 5.68
N ASP A 124 8.94 11.55 5.52
CA ASP A 124 9.82 11.64 4.35
C ASP A 124 10.71 10.39 4.20
N GLU A 125 11.18 9.84 5.32
CA GLU A 125 12.00 8.62 5.34
C GLU A 125 11.24 7.40 4.80
N ASP A 126 10.00 7.22 5.26
CA ASP A 126 9.10 6.16 4.78
C ASP A 126 8.81 6.30 3.28
N HIS A 127 8.53 7.51 2.84
CA HIS A 127 8.30 7.81 1.43
C HIS A 127 9.55 7.51 0.57
N ASP A 128 10.74 7.91 1.03
CA ASP A 128 11.99 7.67 0.32
C ASP A 128 12.38 6.19 0.29
N SER A 129 12.02 5.44 1.33
CA SER A 129 12.13 3.97 1.35
C SER A 129 11.29 3.35 0.25
N ILE A 130 9.98 3.66 0.19
CA ILE A 130 9.09 3.17 -0.88
C ILE A 130 9.61 3.55 -2.28
N ARG A 131 10.08 4.79 -2.43
CA ARG A 131 10.61 5.28 -3.71
C ARG A 131 11.82 4.47 -4.17
N ARG A 132 12.68 4.06 -3.24
CA ARG A 132 13.84 3.19 -3.52
C ARG A 132 13.39 1.81 -3.96
N GLU A 133 12.47 1.19 -3.23
CA GLU A 133 11.92 -0.13 -3.57
C GLU A 133 11.28 -0.14 -4.97
N ILE A 134 10.50 0.89 -5.32
CA ILE A 134 9.92 1.02 -6.66
C ILE A 134 11.01 1.16 -7.73
N LYS A 135 12.09 1.90 -7.44
CA LYS A 135 13.20 2.07 -8.38
C LYS A 135 13.91 0.74 -8.62
N ASP A 136 14.21 0.00 -7.56
CA ASP A 136 14.95 -1.26 -7.63
C ASP A 136 14.09 -2.35 -8.28
N PHE A 137 12.80 -2.42 -7.94
CA PHE A 137 11.83 -3.28 -8.61
C PHE A 137 11.77 -3.03 -10.12
N ARG A 138 11.70 -1.76 -10.54
CA ARG A 138 11.67 -1.42 -11.97
C ARG A 138 12.97 -1.78 -12.69
N ALA A 139 14.12 -1.67 -12.01
CA ALA A 139 15.39 -2.09 -12.56
C ALA A 139 15.42 -3.62 -12.77
N ARG A 140 14.91 -4.39 -11.80
CA ARG A 140 14.76 -5.86 -11.91
C ARG A 140 13.94 -6.27 -13.12
N LEU A 141 12.82 -5.60 -13.39
CA LEU A 141 11.93 -5.90 -14.52
C LEU A 141 12.48 -5.53 -15.92
N ASN A 142 13.65 -4.91 -16.01
CA ASN A 142 14.29 -4.55 -17.29
C ASN A 142 15.45 -5.48 -17.67
N ASN A 143 15.84 -6.39 -16.78
CA ASN A 143 16.90 -7.38 -16.98
C ASN A 143 16.30 -8.74 -17.32
#